data_AF-A0A2N2H7W8-F1
#
_entry.id   AF-A0A2N2H7W8-F1
#
_cell.length_a   1.000
_cell.length_b   1.000
_cell.length_c   1.000
_cell.angle_alpha   90.00
_cell.angle_beta   90.00
_cell.angle_gamma   90.00
#
_symmetry.space_group_name_H-M   'P 1'
#
loop_
_entity.id
_entity.type
_entity.pdbx_description
1 polymer ?
#
loop_
_entity_poly.entity_id
_entity_poly.type
_entity_poly.pdbx_seq_one_letter_code
_entity_poly.pdbx_strand_id
1 'polypeptide(L)'
;MRSIVKPLTFLLAYLAFLLFSLPPITFASETDCKEFIETRSAKQLSKELGKPVRWVVGNYKINLFDRETGKKKGKVVGKLIPGCRAQVLKTGADDYQVKSPLDGSVGWINRKEVRHILLLDSKTFKPCR
;
A
#
# COMPACT_ATOMS: atom_id res chain seq x y z
N MET A 1 1.47 46.37 -59.64
CA MET A 1 2.28 45.16 -59.36
C MET A 1 1.65 44.41 -58.19
N ARG A 2 1.00 43.26 -58.45
CA ARG A 2 0.38 42.43 -57.39
C ARG A 2 1.44 41.47 -56.86
N SER A 3 1.86 41.67 -55.62
CA SER A 3 2.83 40.80 -54.95
C SER A 3 2.11 39.60 -54.36
N ILE A 4 2.20 38.46 -55.05
CA ILE A 4 1.72 37.14 -54.61
C ILE A 4 2.79 36.56 -53.68
N VAL A 5 2.76 36.97 -52.43
CA VAL A 5 3.58 36.40 -51.36
C VAL A 5 2.73 36.66 -50.10
N LYS A 6 2.20 35.69 -49.33
CA LYS A 6 2.73 34.39 -48.94
C LYS A 6 1.56 33.55 -48.36
N PRO A 7 0.92 32.64 -49.12
CA PRO A 7 -0.01 31.67 -48.53
C PRO A 7 0.73 30.61 -47.71
N LEU A 8 2.01 30.37 -48.01
CA LEU A 8 2.85 29.34 -47.38
C LEU A 8 3.26 29.68 -45.93
N THR A 9 3.46 30.97 -45.61
CA THR A 9 3.82 31.37 -44.23
C THR A 9 2.65 31.30 -43.26
N PHE A 10 1.42 31.50 -43.74
CA PHE A 10 0.21 31.33 -42.92
C PHE A 10 -0.02 29.85 -42.56
N LEU A 11 0.25 28.93 -43.48
CA LEU A 11 0.12 27.49 -43.24
C LEU A 11 1.15 26.98 -42.22
N LEU A 12 2.39 27.46 -42.29
CA LEU A 12 3.45 27.12 -41.33
C LEU A 12 3.15 27.63 -39.91
N ALA A 13 2.59 28.83 -39.78
CA ALA A 13 2.19 29.39 -38.49
C ALA A 13 1.03 28.60 -37.85
N TYR A 14 0.07 28.13 -38.67
CA TYR A 14 -1.07 27.34 -38.20
C TYR A 14 -0.65 25.94 -37.71
N LEU A 15 0.31 25.31 -38.39
CA LEU A 15 0.86 24.01 -37.99
C LEU A 15 1.66 24.08 -36.68
N ALA A 16 2.41 25.16 -36.46
CA ALA A 16 3.14 25.38 -35.21
C ALA A 16 2.19 25.62 -34.02
N PHE A 17 1.07 26.32 -34.25
CA PHE A 17 0.06 26.56 -33.23
C PHE A 17 -0.69 25.28 -32.83
N LEU A 18 -0.96 24.38 -33.80
CA LEU A 18 -1.58 23.08 -33.52
C LEU A 18 -0.66 22.16 -32.71
N LEU A 19 0.66 22.16 -32.98
CA LEU A 19 1.63 21.38 -32.20
C LEU A 19 1.79 21.88 -30.75
N PHE A 20 1.59 23.18 -30.50
CA PHE A 20 1.66 23.75 -29.16
C PHE A 20 0.39 23.54 -28.32
N SER A 21 -0.72 23.20 -28.96
CA SER A 21 -2.01 22.94 -28.31
C SER A 21 -2.19 21.49 -27.86
N LEU A 22 -1.23 20.60 -28.15
CA LEU A 22 -1.28 19.23 -27.66
C LEU A 22 -1.02 19.22 -26.16
N PRO A 23 -1.97 18.74 -25.32
CA PRO A 23 -1.70 18.55 -23.91
C PRO A 23 -0.51 17.60 -23.76
N PRO A 24 0.38 17.82 -22.77
CA PRO A 24 1.49 16.90 -22.54
C PRO A 24 0.95 15.50 -22.31
N ILE A 25 1.43 14.53 -23.09
CA ILE A 25 1.16 13.12 -22.88
C ILE A 25 1.83 12.75 -21.55
N THR A 26 1.05 12.71 -20.49
CA THR A 26 1.47 12.25 -19.17
C THR A 26 1.47 10.74 -19.21
N PHE A 27 2.64 10.13 -19.42
CA PHE A 27 2.83 8.71 -19.14
C PHE A 27 2.73 8.52 -17.63
N ALA A 28 1.56 8.14 -17.14
CA ALA A 28 1.37 7.69 -15.77
C ALA A 28 2.12 6.37 -15.57
N SER A 29 3.40 6.46 -15.23
CA SER A 29 4.10 5.37 -14.54
C SER A 29 3.78 5.45 -13.05
N GLU A 30 2.49 5.43 -12.69
CA GLU A 30 2.05 5.36 -11.29
C GLU A 30 1.80 3.89 -10.94
N THR A 31 2.82 3.20 -10.47
CA THR A 31 2.59 2.00 -9.67
C THR A 31 1.91 2.44 -8.37
N ASP A 32 0.73 1.88 -8.05
CA ASP A 32 -0.03 2.23 -6.84
C ASP A 32 0.59 1.55 -5.61
N CYS A 33 1.85 1.88 -5.34
CA CYS A 33 2.64 1.29 -4.29
C CYS A 33 2.17 1.79 -2.93
N LYS A 34 1.89 0.85 -2.02
CA LYS A 34 1.52 1.11 -0.63
C LYS A 34 2.41 0.30 0.30
N GLU A 35 2.52 0.78 1.53
CA GLU A 35 3.18 0.03 2.60
C GLU A 35 2.25 -1.05 3.14
N PHE A 36 2.83 -2.23 3.37
CA PHE A 36 2.18 -3.37 3.99
C PHE A 36 3.04 -3.87 5.15
N ILE A 37 2.42 -4.21 6.26
CA ILE A 37 3.07 -5.06 7.26
C ILE A 37 3.00 -6.51 6.79
N GLU A 38 4.01 -7.32 7.10
CA GLU A 38 3.89 -8.77 7.21
C GLU A 38 3.88 -9.12 8.70
N THR A 39 2.84 -9.80 9.17
CA THR A 39 2.78 -10.23 10.57
C THR A 39 3.77 -11.36 10.84
N ARG A 40 4.06 -11.61 12.12
CA ARG A 40 4.91 -12.73 12.54
C ARG A 40 4.50 -14.04 11.90
N SER A 41 5.49 -14.79 11.40
CA SER A 41 5.21 -16.06 10.72
C SER A 41 4.77 -17.16 11.70
N ALA A 42 3.96 -18.10 11.22
CA ALA A 42 3.58 -19.27 12.01
C ALA A 42 4.79 -20.11 12.45
N LYS A 43 5.86 -20.16 11.63
CA LYS A 43 7.11 -20.86 11.96
C LYS A 43 7.85 -20.23 13.13
N GLN A 44 7.92 -18.89 13.17
CA GLN A 44 8.54 -18.18 14.28
C GLN A 44 7.73 -18.38 15.56
N LEU A 45 6.41 -18.16 15.50
CA LEU A 45 5.51 -18.34 16.62
C LEU A 45 5.50 -19.79 17.14
N SER A 46 5.61 -20.78 16.25
CA SER A 46 5.70 -22.20 16.61
C SER A 46 6.90 -22.49 17.51
N LYS A 47 8.07 -21.93 17.17
CA LYS A 47 9.29 -22.08 17.99
C LYS A 47 9.14 -21.42 19.35
N GLU A 48 8.60 -20.21 19.39
CA GLU A 48 8.45 -19.46 20.63
C GLU A 48 7.38 -20.02 21.57
N LEU A 49 6.29 -20.58 21.02
CA LEU A 49 5.19 -21.14 21.79
C LEU A 49 5.38 -22.63 22.13
N GLY A 50 6.37 -23.30 21.55
CA GLY A 50 6.54 -24.76 21.68
C GLY A 50 5.34 -25.55 21.12
N LYS A 51 4.66 -25.01 20.09
CA LYS A 51 3.48 -25.62 19.47
C LYS A 51 3.75 -25.99 18.02
N PRO A 52 3.15 -27.06 17.47
CA PRO A 52 3.27 -27.38 16.05
C PRO A 52 2.79 -26.21 15.16
N VAL A 53 3.44 -25.99 14.01
CA VAL A 53 3.05 -24.93 13.06
C VAL A 53 1.57 -25.01 12.68
N ARG A 54 1.03 -26.23 12.47
CA ARG A 54 -0.39 -26.45 12.17
C ARG A 54 -1.31 -25.94 13.29
N TRP A 55 -0.89 -26.11 14.55
CA TRP A 55 -1.63 -25.60 15.69
C TRP A 55 -1.64 -24.06 15.68
N VAL A 56 -0.50 -23.43 15.41
CA VAL A 56 -0.38 -21.96 15.34
C VAL A 56 -1.28 -21.38 14.26
N VAL A 57 -1.29 -21.96 13.06
CA VAL A 57 -2.16 -21.49 11.95
C VAL A 57 -3.65 -21.55 12.33
N GLY A 58 -4.08 -22.64 12.99
CA GLY A 58 -5.47 -22.82 13.41
C GLY A 58 -5.89 -21.91 14.56
N ASN A 59 -5.01 -21.72 15.56
CA ASN A 59 -5.42 -21.19 16.87
C ASN A 59 -4.88 -19.79 17.17
N TYR A 60 -3.74 -19.40 16.61
CA TYR A 60 -3.15 -18.10 16.90
C TYR A 60 -3.83 -17.01 16.05
N LYS A 61 -4.28 -15.95 16.72
CA LYS A 61 -4.85 -14.75 16.09
C LYS A 61 -4.19 -13.52 16.70
N ILE A 62 -3.81 -12.58 15.85
CA ILE A 62 -3.26 -11.30 16.26
C ILE A 62 -4.42 -10.31 16.29
N ASN A 63 -4.70 -9.71 17.43
CA ASN A 63 -5.82 -8.78 17.57
C ASN A 63 -5.46 -7.39 17.02
N LEU A 64 -6.42 -6.76 16.37
CA LEU A 64 -6.40 -5.33 16.04
C LEU A 64 -7.23 -4.58 17.08
N PHE A 65 -6.72 -3.42 17.52
CA PHE A 65 -7.34 -2.62 18.58
C PHE A 65 -7.92 -1.31 18.04
N ASP A 66 -8.92 -0.77 18.73
CA ASP A 66 -9.55 0.53 18.40
C ASP A 66 -8.60 1.74 18.56
N ARG A 67 -7.50 1.55 19.30
CA ARG A 67 -6.49 2.58 19.63
C ARG A 67 -5.09 1.97 19.72
N GLU A 68 -4.07 2.81 19.67
CA GLU A 68 -2.67 2.44 19.92
C GLU A 68 -2.51 1.69 21.26
N THR A 69 -1.68 0.64 21.27
CA THR A 69 -1.57 -0.30 22.39
C THR A 69 -0.83 0.27 23.60
N GLY A 70 -0.02 1.32 23.41
CA GLY A 70 0.78 1.94 24.48
C GLY A 70 -0.01 2.75 25.52
N LYS A 71 -1.28 3.12 25.25
CA LYS A 71 -2.02 4.09 26.11
C LYS A 71 -2.97 3.46 27.13
N LYS A 72 -3.45 2.24 26.88
CA LYS A 72 -4.36 1.41 27.72
C LYS A 72 -4.81 0.21 26.85
N LYS A 73 -5.30 -0.86 27.47
CA LYS A 73 -5.86 -2.00 26.72
C LYS A 73 -7.08 -1.54 25.90
N GLY A 74 -6.93 -1.48 24.58
CA GLY A 74 -8.00 -1.14 23.65
C GLY A 74 -9.03 -2.25 23.49
N LYS A 75 -10.16 -1.93 22.87
CA LYS A 75 -11.15 -2.94 22.45
C LYS A 75 -10.65 -3.63 21.19
N VAL A 76 -10.80 -4.95 21.12
CA VAL A 76 -10.53 -5.70 19.89
C VAL A 76 -11.59 -5.37 18.84
N VAL A 77 -11.16 -4.89 17.67
CA VAL A 77 -12.03 -4.51 16.54
C VAL A 77 -11.82 -5.37 15.30
N GLY A 78 -10.80 -6.21 15.31
CA GLY A 78 -10.43 -7.02 14.15
C GLY A 78 -9.36 -8.04 14.51
N LYS A 79 -9.03 -8.89 13.54
CA LYS A 79 -7.99 -9.92 13.69
C LYS A 79 -7.16 -10.06 12.44
N LEU A 80 -5.93 -10.50 12.63
CA LEU A 80 -5.00 -10.96 11.62
C LEU A 80 -4.56 -12.39 11.94
N ILE A 81 -3.98 -13.07 10.95
CA ILE A 81 -3.35 -14.39 11.10
C ILE A 81 -1.84 -14.28 10.97
N PRO A 82 -1.07 -15.25 11.49
CA PRO A 82 0.36 -15.31 11.29
C PRO A 82 0.78 -15.28 9.81
N GLY A 83 1.76 -14.45 9.47
CA GLY A 83 2.34 -14.32 8.13
C GLY A 83 1.47 -13.60 7.09
N CYS A 84 0.31 -13.05 7.46
CA CYS A 84 -0.49 -12.28 6.51
C CYS A 84 0.10 -10.90 6.25
N ARG A 85 -0.25 -10.33 5.10
CA ARG A 85 0.08 -8.95 4.75
C ARG A 85 -1.13 -8.04 4.94
N ALA A 86 -0.95 -6.89 5.58
CA ALA A 86 -2.02 -5.92 5.81
C ALA A 86 -1.54 -4.52 5.45
N GLN A 87 -2.36 -3.75 4.73
CA GLN A 87 -2.00 -2.41 4.28
C GLN A 87 -1.88 -1.48 5.47
N VAL A 88 -0.78 -0.73 5.54
CA VAL A 88 -0.58 0.35 6.51
C VAL A 88 -1.40 1.55 6.09
N LEU A 89 -2.21 2.06 7.01
CA LEU A 89 -2.99 3.28 6.84
C LEU A 89 -2.40 4.45 7.63
N LYS A 90 -1.85 4.18 8.82
CA LYS A 90 -1.16 5.17 9.66
C LYS A 90 -0.03 4.51 10.46
N THR A 91 0.97 5.30 10.80
CA THR A 91 2.10 4.90 11.65
C THR A 91 2.00 5.66 12.98
N GLY A 92 1.89 4.93 14.08
CA GLY A 92 1.93 5.45 15.45
C GLY A 92 3.32 5.33 16.07
N ALA A 93 3.43 5.57 17.38
CA ALA A 93 4.72 5.48 18.07
C ALA A 93 5.23 4.03 18.07
N ASP A 94 4.45 3.12 18.68
CA ASP A 94 4.79 1.69 18.81
C ASP A 94 3.85 0.76 18.02
N ASP A 95 2.98 1.36 17.20
CA ASP A 95 1.90 0.66 16.51
C ASP A 95 1.79 1.09 15.04
N TYR A 96 1.11 0.26 14.26
CA TYR A 96 0.61 0.61 12.93
C TYR A 96 -0.91 0.48 12.92
N GLN A 97 -1.60 1.42 12.28
CA GLN A 97 -3.01 1.22 11.94
C GLN A 97 -3.08 0.54 10.57
N VAL A 98 -3.78 -0.58 10.50
CA VAL A 98 -3.83 -1.42 9.31
C VAL A 98 -5.26 -1.81 8.94
N LYS A 99 -5.47 -2.15 7.68
CA LYS A 99 -6.71 -2.79 7.21
C LYS A 99 -6.51 -4.30 7.12
N SER A 100 -7.34 -5.07 7.82
CA SER A 100 -7.32 -6.53 7.78
C SER A 100 -7.72 -7.04 6.40
N PRO A 101 -6.94 -7.95 5.78
CA PRO A 101 -7.33 -8.62 4.55
C PRO A 101 -8.40 -9.70 4.80
N LEU A 102 -8.69 -10.05 6.06
CA LEU A 102 -9.62 -11.14 6.40
C LEU A 102 -11.07 -10.68 6.42
N ASP A 103 -11.33 -9.53 7.04
CA ASP A 103 -12.67 -9.00 7.31
C ASP A 103 -12.81 -7.50 6.99
N GLY A 104 -11.74 -6.85 6.50
CA GLY A 104 -11.73 -5.42 6.17
C GLY A 104 -11.71 -4.49 7.38
N SER A 105 -11.65 -5.02 8.60
CA SER A 105 -11.57 -4.21 9.83
C SER A 105 -10.33 -3.31 9.83
N VAL A 106 -10.46 -2.12 10.40
CA VAL A 106 -9.36 -1.17 10.56
C VAL A 106 -9.03 -1.04 12.04
N GLY A 107 -7.78 -1.29 12.41
CA GLY A 107 -7.35 -1.19 13.79
C GLY A 107 -5.84 -1.18 13.95
N TRP A 108 -5.40 -0.97 15.19
CA TRP A 108 -4.00 -0.81 15.57
C TRP A 108 -3.38 -2.15 15.96
N ILE A 109 -2.15 -2.36 15.51
CA ILE A 109 -1.31 -3.52 15.82
C ILE A 109 0.05 -3.06 16.30
N ASN A 110 0.53 -3.66 17.39
CA ASN A 110 1.84 -3.35 17.95
C ASN A 110 2.97 -3.82 17.02
N ARG A 111 4.04 -3.04 16.91
CA ARG A 111 5.24 -3.36 16.12
C ARG A 111 5.83 -4.73 16.46
N LYS A 112 5.68 -5.22 17.69
CA LYS A 112 6.11 -6.57 18.10
C LYS A 112 5.47 -7.69 17.30
N GLU A 113 4.25 -7.49 16.79
CA GLU A 113 3.52 -8.46 15.97
C GLU A 113 3.84 -8.35 14.47
N VAL A 114 4.73 -7.43 14.09
CA VAL A 114 5.16 -7.18 12.71
C VAL A 114 6.55 -7.73 12.49
N ARG A 115 6.71 -8.51 11.41
CA ARG A 115 7.98 -9.09 10.98
C ARG A 115 8.71 -8.20 9.99
N HIS A 116 7.99 -7.69 8.98
CA HIS A 116 8.55 -6.87 7.90
C HIS A 116 7.59 -5.75 7.52
N ILE A 117 8.16 -4.64 7.00
CA ILE A 117 7.43 -3.62 6.24
C ILE A 117 7.82 -3.81 4.77
N LEU A 118 6.83 -3.89 3.90
CA LEU A 118 6.97 -4.19 2.48
C LEU A 118 6.33 -3.05 1.68
N LEU A 119 7.01 -2.61 0.62
CA LEU A 119 6.42 -1.69 -0.36
C LEU A 119 5.92 -2.50 -1.55
N LEU A 120 4.60 -2.65 -1.66
CA LEU A 120 3.95 -3.51 -2.64
C LEU A 120 2.95 -2.71 -3.48
N ASP A 121 2.80 -3.10 -4.74
CA ASP A 121 1.72 -2.59 -5.58
C ASP A 121 0.37 -3.06 -5.01
N SER A 122 -0.57 -2.13 -4.81
CA SER A 122 -1.83 -2.38 -4.11
C SER A 122 -2.74 -3.39 -4.80
N LYS A 123 -2.57 -3.58 -6.12
CA LYS A 123 -3.41 -4.45 -6.96
C LYS A 123 -2.77 -5.82 -7.16
N THR A 124 -1.47 -5.85 -7.44
CA THR A 124 -0.74 -7.07 -7.80
C THR A 124 0.02 -7.69 -6.63
N PHE A 125 0.22 -6.93 -5.54
CA PHE A 125 1.06 -7.29 -4.37
C PHE A 125 2.50 -7.67 -4.71
N LYS A 126 2.96 -7.31 -5.92
CA LYS A 126 4.36 -7.44 -6.30
C LYS A 126 5.18 -6.37 -5.60
N PRO A 127 6.42 -6.67 -5.19
CA PRO A 127 7.35 -5.65 -4.72
C PRO A 127 7.49 -4.53 -5.74
N CYS A 128 7.46 -3.29 -5.27
CA CYS A 128 7.62 -2.11 -6.13
C CYS A 128 9.08 -1.80 -6.50
N ARG A 129 10.03 -2.64 -6.08
CA ARG A 129 11.46 -2.59 -6.40
C ARG A 129 11.96 -4.00 -6.67
#